data_AF-A0A929Y8Y6-F1
#
_entry.id   AF-A0A929Y8Y6-F1
#
_cell.length_a   1.000
_cell.length_b   1.000
_cell.length_c   1.000
_cell.angle_alpha   90.00
_cell.angle_beta   90.00
_cell.angle_gamma   90.00
#
_symmetry.space_group_name_H-M   'P 1'
#
loop_
_entity.id
_entity.type
_entity.pdbx_description
1 polymer ?
#
loop_
_entity_poly.entity_id
_entity_poly.type
_entity_poly.pdbx_seq_one_letter_code
_entity_poly.pdbx_strand_id
1 'polypeptide(L)'
;MIYAVIDTNVFVAALLTKNDDSATVKVYKAIADGLITSLYHKDILTEYEEVLSRPKFKFSEQRINAILDMIVKYGIEVFPKPTGEILVDMDDLIFYEVTMEKRDDDSYLVTGNQKHYPVRDFIVTPAEMMEIIENGTL
;
A
#
# COMPACT_ATOMS: atom_id res chain seq x y z
N MET A 1 -0.51 2.67 -16.49
CA MET A 1 0.37 2.19 -15.40
C MET A 1 -0.34 2.54 -14.11
N ILE A 2 -0.44 1.62 -13.16
CA ILE A 2 -1.22 1.84 -11.94
C ILE A 2 -0.27 2.30 -10.85
N TYR A 3 -0.47 3.50 -10.34
CA TYR A 3 0.27 4.03 -9.20
C TYR A 3 -0.55 3.81 -7.93
N ALA A 4 0.06 3.23 -6.89
CA ALA A 4 -0.63 3.03 -5.64
C ALA A 4 0.27 3.16 -4.42
N VAL A 5 -0.23 3.83 -3.40
CA VAL A 5 0.28 3.70 -2.03
C VAL A 5 -0.41 2.50 -1.39
N ILE A 6 0.37 1.65 -0.73
CA ILE A 6 -0.15 0.44 -0.09
C ILE A 6 -0.14 0.64 1.41
N ASP A 7 -1.29 0.52 2.06
CA ASP A 7 -1.36 0.53 3.52
C ASP A 7 -0.71 -0.75 4.08
N THR A 8 0.00 -0.62 5.19
CA THR A 8 0.69 -1.72 5.88
C THR A 8 -0.22 -2.92 6.18
N ASN A 9 -1.51 -2.67 6.44
CA ASN A 9 -2.48 -3.73 6.72
C ASN A 9 -2.61 -4.73 5.56
N VAL A 10 -2.36 -4.30 4.32
CA VAL A 10 -2.44 -5.14 3.13
C VAL A 10 -1.32 -6.17 3.16
N PHE A 11 -0.09 -5.76 3.49
CA PHE A 11 1.05 -6.67 3.62
C PHE A 11 0.90 -7.60 4.82
N VAL A 12 0.43 -7.10 5.96
CA VAL A 12 0.13 -7.94 7.13
C VAL A 12 -0.86 -9.05 6.75
N ALA A 13 -1.96 -8.69 6.10
CA ALA A 13 -2.98 -9.65 5.68
C ALA A 13 -2.46 -10.64 4.62
N ALA A 14 -1.70 -10.15 3.63
CA ALA A 14 -1.09 -10.98 2.58
C ALA A 14 -0.10 -12.01 3.15
N LEU A 15 0.67 -11.65 4.19
CA LEU A 15 1.63 -12.56 4.80
C LEU A 15 1.02 -13.54 5.81
N LEU A 16 -0.11 -13.20 6.44
CA LEU A 16 -0.81 -14.04 7.41
C LEU A 16 -1.72 -15.09 6.76
N THR A 17 -2.35 -14.75 5.63
CA THR A 17 -3.31 -15.62 4.98
C THR A 17 -2.65 -16.87 4.40
N LYS A 18 -3.42 -17.97 4.36
CA LYS A 18 -3.05 -19.20 3.63
C LYS A 18 -3.75 -19.29 2.27
N ASN A 19 -4.58 -18.31 1.94
CA ASN A 19 -5.33 -18.26 0.70
C ASN A 19 -4.56 -17.40 -0.32
N ASP A 20 -3.92 -18.08 -1.26
CA ASP A 20 -3.14 -17.43 -2.33
C ASP A 20 -4.00 -16.63 -3.32
N ASP A 21 -5.31 -16.83 -3.31
CA ASP A 21 -6.29 -16.11 -4.13
C ASP A 21 -6.92 -14.91 -3.40
N SER A 22 -6.54 -14.67 -2.15
CA SER A 22 -7.02 -13.49 -1.42
C SER A 22 -6.55 -12.19 -2.10
N ALA A 23 -7.39 -11.16 -2.07
CA ALA A 23 -7.12 -9.91 -2.75
C ALA A 23 -5.80 -9.24 -2.30
N THR A 24 -5.43 -9.36 -1.03
CA THR A 24 -4.17 -8.82 -0.50
C THR A 24 -2.95 -9.54 -1.06
N VAL A 25 -3.01 -10.87 -1.23
CA VAL A 25 -1.95 -11.64 -1.89
C VAL A 25 -1.88 -11.28 -3.38
N LYS A 26 -3.01 -11.08 -4.04
CA LYS A 26 -3.05 -10.63 -5.44
C LYS A 26 -2.45 -9.24 -5.62
N VAL A 27 -2.72 -8.29 -4.72
CA VAL A 27 -2.08 -6.96 -4.71
C VAL A 27 -0.56 -7.11 -4.53
N TYR A 28 -0.10 -7.92 -3.58
CA TYR A 28 1.33 -8.20 -3.40
C TYR A 28 1.98 -8.74 -4.67
N LYS A 29 1.35 -9.73 -5.33
CA LYS A 29 1.82 -10.29 -6.60
C LYS A 29 1.83 -9.23 -7.72
N ALA A 30 0.78 -8.41 -7.81
CA ALA A 30 0.70 -7.34 -8.82
C ALA A 30 1.82 -6.31 -8.68
N ILE A 31 2.31 -6.03 -7.46
CA ILE A 31 3.50 -5.20 -7.25
C ILE A 31 4.76 -5.94 -7.73
N ALA A 32 4.92 -7.21 -7.34
CA ALA A 32 6.07 -8.03 -7.71
C ALA A 32 6.19 -8.23 -9.24
N ASP A 33 5.05 -8.31 -9.92
CA ASP A 33 4.93 -8.44 -11.38
C ASP A 33 5.02 -7.09 -12.11
N GLY A 34 5.10 -5.98 -11.39
CA GLY A 34 5.21 -4.62 -11.94
C GLY A 34 3.91 -4.05 -12.53
N LEU A 35 2.76 -4.67 -12.27
CA LEU A 35 1.45 -4.16 -12.66
C LEU A 35 1.05 -2.94 -11.82
N ILE A 36 1.41 -2.97 -10.53
CA ILE A 36 1.30 -1.83 -9.60
C ILE A 36 2.70 -1.26 -9.39
N THR A 37 2.87 0.02 -9.72
CA THR A 37 4.03 0.80 -9.27
C THR A 37 3.73 1.39 -7.90
N SER A 38 4.39 0.85 -6.87
CA SER A 38 4.20 1.31 -5.49
C SER A 38 4.77 2.72 -5.32
N LEU A 39 3.99 3.63 -4.76
CA LEU A 39 4.44 4.94 -4.32
C LEU A 39 4.79 4.88 -2.84
N TYR A 40 5.97 5.34 -2.47
CA TYR A 40 6.41 5.30 -1.08
C TYR A 40 7.15 6.57 -0.68
N HIS A 41 7.16 6.85 0.61
CA HIS A 41 8.12 7.75 1.25
C HIS A 41 8.92 6.93 2.28
N LYS A 42 10.10 7.40 2.70
CA LYS A 42 10.91 6.71 3.70
C LYS A 42 10.11 6.39 4.99
N ASP A 43 9.20 7.27 5.40
CA ASP A 43 8.42 7.08 6.63
C ASP A 43 7.41 5.93 6.49
N ILE A 44 6.92 5.67 5.27
CA ILE A 44 6.10 4.47 4.97
C ILE A 44 6.95 3.19 5.09
N LEU A 45 8.20 3.22 4.61
CA LEU A 45 9.11 2.07 4.76
C LEU A 45 9.41 1.79 6.24
N THR A 46 9.62 2.83 7.05
CA THR A 46 9.78 2.71 8.50
C THR A 46 8.55 2.07 9.13
N GLU A 47 7.34 2.54 8.80
CA GLU A 47 6.08 1.96 9.29
C GLU A 47 5.94 0.48 8.90
N TYR A 48 6.30 0.11 7.66
CA TYR A 48 6.32 -1.29 7.22
C TYR A 48 7.27 -2.13 8.07
N GLU A 49 8.51 -1.69 8.26
CA GLU A 49 9.50 -2.41 9.05
C GLU A 49 9.03 -2.58 10.50
N GLU A 50 8.55 -1.51 11.13
CA GLU A 50 8.09 -1.51 12.52
C GLU A 50 6.88 -2.43 12.72
N VAL A 51 5.87 -2.34 11.85
CA VAL A 51 4.65 -3.15 11.97
C VAL A 51 4.92 -4.62 11.65
N LEU A 52 5.61 -4.91 10.56
CA LEU A 52 5.85 -6.29 10.12
C LEU A 52 6.79 -7.03 11.10
N SER A 53 7.66 -6.31 11.80
CA SER A 53 8.55 -6.86 12.82
C SER A 53 7.87 -7.15 14.16
N ARG A 54 6.59 -6.76 14.35
CA ARG A 54 5.90 -6.98 15.63
C ARG A 54 5.84 -8.49 15.95
N PRO A 55 6.30 -8.94 17.15
CA PRO A 55 6.42 -10.36 17.49
C PRO A 55 5.14 -11.18 17.34
N LYS A 56 3.97 -10.53 17.48
CA LYS A 56 2.66 -11.17 17.31
C LYS A 56 2.46 -11.79 15.92
N PHE A 57 3.10 -11.25 14.88
CA PHE A 57 2.97 -11.74 13.51
C PHE A 57 3.91 -12.88 13.17
N LYS A 58 5.06 -12.98 13.87
CA LYS A 58 6.05 -14.04 13.69
C LYS A 58 6.57 -14.16 12.25
N PHE A 59 6.61 -13.06 11.51
CA PHE A 59 7.25 -13.02 10.20
C PHE A 59 8.77 -13.09 10.37
N SER A 60 9.45 -13.82 9.49
CA SER A 60 10.92 -13.85 9.45
C SER A 60 11.47 -12.56 8.86
N GLU A 61 12.62 -12.07 9.35
CA GLU A 61 13.33 -10.91 8.77
C GLU A 61 13.49 -11.01 7.25
N GLN A 62 13.81 -12.20 6.73
CA GLN A 62 13.92 -12.44 5.28
C GLN A 62 12.65 -12.08 4.50
N ARG A 63 11.47 -12.33 5.07
CA ARG A 63 10.17 -12.00 4.44
C ARG A 63 9.88 -10.50 4.51
N ILE A 64 10.25 -9.86 5.62
CA ILE A 64 10.09 -8.42 5.81
C ILE A 64 10.99 -7.68 4.81
N ASN A 65 12.28 -8.03 4.77
CA ASN A 65 13.24 -7.43 3.85
C ASN A 65 12.84 -7.66 2.39
N ALA A 66 12.30 -8.83 2.04
CA ALA A 66 11.81 -9.07 0.69
C ALA A 66 10.69 -8.11 0.26
N ILE A 67 9.82 -7.68 1.20
CA ILE A 67 8.80 -6.64 0.91
C ILE A 67 9.47 -5.28 0.74
N LEU A 68 10.32 -4.87 1.69
CA LEU A 68 11.00 -3.57 1.63
C LEU A 68 11.82 -3.43 0.34
N ASP A 69 12.61 -4.44 0.01
CA ASP A 69 13.41 -4.49 -1.21
C ASP A 69 12.53 -4.45 -2.47
N MET A 70 11.40 -5.15 -2.47
CA MET A 70 10.45 -5.12 -3.59
C MET A 70 9.87 -3.71 -3.80
N ILE A 71 9.47 -3.03 -2.72
CA ILE A 71 8.91 -1.68 -2.79
C ILE A 71 9.95 -0.69 -3.29
N VAL A 72 11.18 -0.74 -2.78
CA VAL A 72 12.26 0.14 -3.24
C VAL A 72 12.66 -0.17 -4.69
N LYS A 73 12.69 -1.45 -5.08
CA LYS A 73 13.13 -1.87 -6.41
C LYS A 73 12.13 -1.53 -7.52
N TYR A 74 10.84 -1.67 -7.26
CA TYR A 74 9.78 -1.52 -8.27
C TYR A 74 8.89 -0.29 -8.06
N GLY A 75 9.09 0.43 -6.95
CA GLY A 75 8.34 1.63 -6.61
C GLY A 75 9.03 2.92 -6.99
N ILE A 76 8.35 4.02 -6.68
CA ILE A 76 8.82 5.39 -6.86
C ILE A 76 8.77 6.08 -5.50
N GLU A 77 9.91 6.65 -5.10
CA GLU A 77 9.97 7.52 -3.92
C GLU A 77 9.28 8.86 -4.21
N VAL A 78 8.41 9.28 -3.29
CA VAL A 78 7.58 10.48 -3.39
C VAL A 78 7.81 11.35 -2.15
N PHE A 79 7.96 12.65 -2.37
CA PHE A 79 8.12 13.66 -1.32
C PHE A 79 6.87 14.52 -1.27
N PRO A 80 5.88 14.17 -0.43
CA PRO A 80 4.59 14.84 -0.47
C PRO A 80 4.64 16.21 0.21
N LYS A 81 3.75 17.10 -0.24
CA LYS A 81 3.43 18.34 0.48
C LYS A 81 2.36 18.08 1.55
N PRO A 82 2.40 18.82 2.67
CA PRO A 82 1.35 18.75 3.66
C PRO A 82 -0.01 19.08 3.06
N THR A 83 -0.99 18.21 3.30
CA THR A 83 -2.37 18.38 2.80
C THR A 83 -3.21 19.23 3.74
N GLY A 84 -2.84 19.29 5.03
CA GLY A 84 -3.63 19.92 6.08
C GLY A 84 -4.84 19.11 6.52
N GLU A 85 -5.00 17.87 6.02
CA GLU A 85 -6.04 16.96 6.48
C GLU A 85 -5.80 16.52 7.93
N ILE A 86 -6.89 16.29 8.65
CA ILE A 86 -6.88 15.75 10.02
C ILE A 86 -7.58 14.40 9.95
N LEU A 87 -6.79 13.33 10.06
CA LEU A 87 -7.30 11.96 10.06
C LEU A 87 -7.67 11.49 11.46
N VAL A 88 -8.41 10.38 11.53
CA VAL A 88 -8.71 9.72 12.81
C VAL A 88 -7.43 9.19 13.45
N ASP A 89 -6.54 8.64 12.63
CA ASP A 89 -5.19 8.25 13.00
C ASP A 89 -4.19 9.09 12.19
N MET A 90 -3.35 9.86 12.88
CA MET A 90 -2.39 10.74 12.20
C MET A 90 -1.18 9.97 11.68
N ASP A 91 -0.95 8.74 12.13
CA ASP A 91 0.10 7.88 11.57
C ASP A 91 -0.25 7.44 10.13
N ASP A 92 -1.54 7.40 9.79
CA ASP A 92 -2.04 7.13 8.43
C ASP A 92 -1.86 8.33 7.47
N LEU A 93 -1.53 9.53 7.99
CA LEU A 93 -1.47 10.75 7.18
C LEU A 93 -0.42 10.65 6.06
N ILE A 94 0.74 10.06 6.32
CA ILE A 94 1.79 9.95 5.31
C ILE A 94 1.34 9.15 4.09
N PHE A 95 0.54 8.10 4.28
CA PHE A 95 -0.01 7.29 3.17
C PHE A 95 -0.96 8.12 2.31
N TYR A 96 -1.81 8.90 2.96
CA TYR A 96 -2.72 9.81 2.27
C TYR A 96 -1.95 10.91 1.53
N GLU A 97 -0.95 11.53 2.15
CA GLU A 97 -0.19 12.62 1.55
C GLU A 97 0.65 12.18 0.36
N VAL A 98 1.29 11.00 0.43
CA VAL A 98 1.99 10.41 -0.72
C VAL A 98 1.02 10.12 -1.86
N THR A 99 -0.20 9.64 -1.54
CA THR A 99 -1.25 9.45 -2.55
C THR A 99 -1.60 10.79 -3.17
N MET A 100 -1.85 11.83 -2.35
CA MET A 100 -2.23 13.18 -2.76
C MET A 100 -1.21 13.85 -3.68
N GLU A 101 0.09 13.73 -3.38
CA GLU A 101 1.16 14.30 -4.22
C GLU A 101 1.16 13.71 -5.64
N LYS A 102 0.63 12.49 -5.81
CA LYS A 102 0.54 11.78 -7.09
C LYS A 102 -0.86 11.69 -7.67
N ARG A 103 -1.81 12.51 -7.19
CA ARG A 103 -3.20 12.40 -7.66
C ARG A 103 -3.41 12.78 -9.11
N ASP A 104 -2.62 13.71 -9.64
CA ASP A 104 -2.65 14.07 -11.07
C ASP A 104 -2.23 12.90 -11.98
N ASP A 105 -1.54 11.89 -11.43
CA ASP A 105 -1.16 10.64 -12.11
C ASP A 105 -2.17 9.49 -11.82
N ASP A 106 -3.39 9.81 -11.34
CA ASP A 106 -4.42 8.83 -10.99
C ASP A 106 -3.99 7.79 -9.93
N SER A 107 -3.14 8.20 -8.98
CA SER A 107 -2.72 7.34 -7.86
C SER A 107 -3.86 6.88 -6.94
N TYR A 108 -3.77 5.65 -6.48
CA TYR A 108 -4.69 5.04 -5.50
C TYR A 108 -4.05 4.91 -4.11
N LEU A 109 -4.88 4.86 -3.08
CA LEU A 109 -4.51 4.36 -1.75
C LEU A 109 -5.21 3.03 -1.52
N VAL A 110 -4.45 1.95 -1.38
CA VAL A 110 -4.99 0.60 -1.19
C VAL A 110 -4.96 0.25 0.29
N THR A 111 -6.12 0.10 0.92
CA THR A 111 -6.24 -0.18 2.36
C THR A 111 -7.42 -1.08 2.71
N GLY A 112 -7.24 -1.99 3.67
CA GLY A 112 -8.33 -2.70 4.33
C GLY A 112 -9.07 -1.89 5.42
N ASN A 113 -8.62 -0.67 5.73
CA ASN A 113 -9.10 0.16 6.84
C ASN A 113 -9.66 1.52 6.36
N GLN A 114 -10.49 1.53 5.31
CA GLN A 114 -11.02 2.77 4.69
C GLN A 114 -11.61 3.79 5.68
N LYS A 115 -12.18 3.34 6.80
CA LYS A 115 -12.73 4.19 7.86
C LYS A 115 -11.70 5.13 8.55
N HIS A 116 -10.39 4.90 8.39
CA HIS A 116 -9.35 5.79 8.91
C HIS A 116 -9.14 7.02 8.03
N TYR A 117 -9.62 6.97 6.78
CA TYR A 117 -9.40 7.97 5.76
C TYR A 117 -10.71 8.70 5.40
N PRO A 118 -10.64 9.91 4.80
CA PRO A 118 -11.81 10.55 4.23
C PRO A 118 -12.42 9.70 3.12
N VAL A 119 -13.74 9.81 2.92
CA VAL A 119 -14.41 9.10 1.82
C VAL A 119 -14.00 9.72 0.48
N ARG A 120 -13.21 8.98 -0.29
CA ARG A 120 -12.69 9.36 -1.61
C ARG A 120 -12.72 8.13 -2.53
N ASP A 121 -12.92 8.35 -3.82
CA ASP A 121 -12.99 7.30 -4.85
C ASP A 121 -11.66 6.60 -5.11
N PHE A 122 -10.53 7.29 -4.89
CA PHE A 122 -9.19 6.74 -5.03
C PHE A 122 -8.70 5.96 -3.79
N ILE A 123 -9.51 5.85 -2.73
CA ILE A 123 -9.18 5.07 -1.53
C ILE A 123 -9.95 3.76 -1.59
N VAL A 124 -9.25 2.71 -1.98
CA VAL A 124 -9.84 1.43 -2.41
C VAL A 124 -9.39 0.29 -1.52
N THR A 125 -10.24 -0.71 -1.38
CA THR A 125 -9.89 -1.99 -0.80
C THR A 125 -8.97 -2.78 -1.73
N PRO A 126 -8.24 -3.79 -1.22
CA PRO A 126 -7.50 -4.71 -2.08
C PRO A 126 -8.36 -5.39 -3.15
N ALA A 127 -9.64 -5.68 -2.85
CA ALA A 127 -10.56 -6.29 -3.80
C ALA A 127 -10.91 -5.33 -4.94
N GLU A 128 -11.30 -4.09 -4.60
CA GLU A 128 -11.56 -3.03 -5.58
C GLU A 128 -10.32 -2.74 -6.44
N MET A 129 -9.11 -2.74 -5.85
CA MET A 129 -7.87 -2.59 -6.62
C MET A 129 -7.70 -3.71 -7.65
N MET A 130 -8.00 -4.96 -7.30
CA MET A 130 -7.93 -6.06 -8.26
C MET A 130 -9.00 -5.93 -9.35
N GLU A 131 -10.22 -5.50 -9.01
CA GLU A 131 -11.25 -5.21 -10.00
C GLU A 131 -10.82 -4.09 -10.97
N ILE A 132 -10.15 -3.04 -10.47
CA ILE A 132 -9.58 -1.98 -11.31
C ILE A 132 -8.51 -2.53 -12.26
N ILE A 133 -7.64 -3.43 -11.79
CA ILE A 133 -6.62 -4.09 -12.64
C ILE A 133 -7.28 -4.98 -13.70
N GLU A 134 -8.26 -5.79 -13.31
CA GLU A 134 -8.93 -6.77 -14.17
C GLU A 134 -9.84 -6.09 -15.23
N ASN A 135 -10.54 -5.02 -14.84
CA ASN A 135 -11.36 -4.21 -15.74
C ASN A 135 -10.53 -3.22 -16.58
N GLY A 136 -9.27 -2.99 -16.18
CA GLY A 136 -8.33 -2.03 -16.75
C GLY A 136 -7.41 -2.62 -17.83
N THR A 137 -7.96 -3.36 -18.80
CA THR A 137 -7.33 -3.35 -20.12
C THR A 137 -7.42 -1.90 -20.61
N LEU A 138 -6.29 -1.19 -20.63
CA LEU A 138 -6.17 0.12 -21.27
C LEU A 138 -6.74 0.09 -22.69
#